data_AF-A0A1Y5P5D5-F1
#
_entry.id   AF-A0A1Y5P5D5-F1
#
_cell.length_a   1.000
_cell.length_b   1.000
_cell.length_c   1.000
_cell.angle_alpha   90.00
_cell.angle_beta   90.00
_cell.angle_gamma   90.00
#
_symmetry.space_group_name_H-M   'P 1'
#
loop_
_entity.id
_entity.type
_entity.pdbx_description
1 polymer ?
#
loop_
_entity_poly.entity_id
_entity_poly.type
_entity_poly.pdbx_seq_one_letter_code
_entity_poly.pdbx_strand_id
1 'polypeptide(L)'
;MKTRQVTWGEALVVELFKTSGGLKVAVDRITGLMGKTVGTRNTFAKLTRVDDPVDLNDKDLWRAWLLLTALGHDPIEWGIDDSAVPDFIDIPDLQKRLLLPRMDSNHQPSD
;
A
#
# COMPACT_ATOMS: atom_id res chain seq x y z
N MET A 1 -11.70 25.21 -21.60
CA MET A 1 -11.61 24.31 -20.43
C MET A 1 -10.23 23.67 -20.46
N LYS A 2 -9.35 23.94 -19.49
CA LYS A 2 -8.08 23.19 -19.36
C LYS A 2 -8.39 21.97 -18.50
N THR A 3 -8.30 20.77 -19.08
CA THR A 3 -8.35 19.52 -18.31
C THR A 3 -7.09 19.46 -17.47
N ARG A 4 -7.20 19.62 -16.15
CA ARG A 4 -6.07 19.40 -15.24
C ARG A 4 -5.76 17.90 -15.28
N GLN A 5 -4.53 17.56 -15.64
CA GLN A 5 -4.05 16.19 -15.56
C GLN A 5 -3.87 15.83 -14.09
N VAL A 6 -4.44 14.71 -13.66
CA VAL A 6 -4.32 14.21 -12.29
C VAL A 6 -3.03 13.42 -12.21
N THR A 7 -2.20 13.72 -11.20
CA THR A 7 -0.95 12.97 -10.99
C THR A 7 -1.22 11.63 -10.31
N TRP A 8 -0.26 10.71 -10.39
CA TRP A 8 -0.38 9.42 -9.72
C TRP A 8 -0.58 9.57 -8.20
N GLY A 9 0.19 10.46 -7.57
CA GLY A 9 0.08 10.78 -6.15
C GLY A 9 -1.28 11.38 -5.78
N GLU A 10 -1.87 12.22 -6.63
CA GLU A 10 -3.21 12.76 -6.43
C GLU A 10 -4.29 11.68 -6.51
N ALA A 11 -4.16 10.73 -7.45
CA ALA A 11 -5.06 9.57 -7.53
C ALA A 11 -4.94 8.69 -6.27
N LEU A 12 -3.71 8.45 -5.78
CA LEU A 12 -3.48 7.69 -4.54
C LEU A 12 -4.13 8.36 -3.33
N VAL A 13 -4.08 9.70 -3.24
CA VAL A 13 -4.76 10.45 -2.16
C VAL A 13 -6.26 10.17 -2.16
N VAL A 14 -6.90 10.16 -3.34
CA VAL A 14 -8.34 9.88 -3.45
C VAL A 14 -8.68 8.49 -2.89
N GLU A 15 -7.89 7.47 -3.21
CA GLU A 15 -8.12 6.11 -2.70
C GLU A 15 -7.86 5.98 -1.20
N LEU A 16 -6.85 6.69 -0.69
CA LEU A 16 -6.60 6.79 0.75
C LEU A 16 -7.79 7.45 1.49
N PHE A 17 -8.48 8.40 0.88
CA PHE A 17 -9.68 9.03 1.47
C PHE A 17 -10.91 8.13 1.43
N LYS A 18 -11.04 7.27 0.41
CA LYS A 18 -12.13 6.29 0.30
C LYS A 18 -11.99 5.15 1.32
N THR A 19 -10.76 4.84 1.73
CA THR A 19 -10.47 3.77 2.69
C THR A 19 -10.81 4.19 4.12
N SER A 20 -11.62 3.40 4.83
CA SER A 20 -11.92 3.64 6.25
C SER A 20 -10.64 3.60 7.10
N GLY A 21 -10.30 4.73 7.72
CA GLY A 21 -9.05 4.92 8.48
C GLY A 21 -7.81 5.26 7.65
N GLY A 22 -7.96 5.36 6.32
CA GLY A 22 -6.99 5.87 5.35
C GLY A 22 -5.58 5.33 5.48
N LEU A 23 -4.59 6.20 5.26
CA LEU A 23 -3.17 5.83 5.26
C LEU A 23 -2.72 5.14 6.54
N LYS A 24 -3.28 5.51 7.69
CA LYS A 24 -2.93 4.88 8.97
C LYS A 24 -3.23 3.39 8.94
N VAL A 25 -4.45 3.00 8.57
CA VAL A 25 -4.88 1.60 8.61
C VAL A 25 -4.10 0.75 7.61
N ALA A 26 -3.88 1.25 6.40
CA ALA A 26 -3.08 0.55 5.40
C ALA A 26 -1.64 0.30 5.89
N VAL A 27 -0.98 1.32 6.45
CA VAL A 27 0.38 1.20 6.99
C VAL A 27 0.42 0.30 8.22
N ASP A 28 -0.58 0.34 9.10
CA ASP A 28 -0.63 -0.52 10.28
C ASP A 28 -0.78 -2.00 9.87
N ARG A 29 -1.49 -2.32 8.78
CA ARG A 29 -1.54 -3.68 8.20
C ARG A 29 -0.19 -4.11 7.63
N ILE A 30 0.42 -3.28 6.78
CA ILE A 30 1.72 -3.56 6.16
C ILE A 30 2.77 -3.81 7.25
N THR A 31 2.85 -2.93 8.24
CA THR A 31 3.83 -3.07 9.34
C THR A 31 3.54 -4.25 10.25
N GLY A 32 2.28 -4.68 10.37
CA GLY A 32 1.91 -5.91 11.09
C GLY A 32 2.42 -7.19 10.40
N LEU A 33 2.55 -7.19 9.07
CA LEU A 33 3.01 -8.35 8.30
C LEU A 33 4.51 -8.31 8.00
N MET A 34 5.03 -7.15 7.61
CA MET A 34 6.39 -6.97 7.11
C MET A 34 7.35 -6.37 8.14
N GLY A 35 6.83 -5.89 9.28
CA GLY A 35 7.59 -5.12 10.25
C GLY A 35 7.81 -3.66 9.83
N LYS A 36 8.57 -2.92 10.63
CA LYS A 36 8.84 -1.48 10.39
C LYS A 36 9.96 -1.21 9.38
N THR A 37 10.66 -2.25 8.93
CA THR A 37 11.80 -2.15 8.00
C THR A 37 11.38 -1.66 6.62
N VAL A 38 10.17 -1.98 6.18
CA VAL A 38 9.62 -1.49 4.91
C VAL A 38 9.29 0.00 4.94
N GLY A 39 8.91 0.56 6.09
CA GLY A 39 8.67 1.98 6.23
C GLY A 39 7.77 2.35 7.40
N THR A 40 7.67 3.66 7.64
CA THR A 40 6.73 4.27 8.59
C THR A 40 5.63 5.00 7.83
N ARG A 41 4.61 5.51 8.53
CA ARG A 41 3.57 6.33 7.90
C ARG A 41 4.12 7.50 7.08
N ASN A 42 5.18 8.16 7.55
CA ASN A 42 5.84 9.25 6.83
C ASN A 42 6.57 8.76 5.57
N THR A 43 7.06 7.51 5.57
CA THR A 43 7.65 6.90 4.38
C THR A 43 6.60 6.74 3.29
N PHE A 44 5.45 6.15 3.62
CA PHE A 44 4.34 5.96 2.67
C PHE A 44 3.67 7.27 2.26
N ALA A 45 3.57 8.26 3.17
CA ALA A 45 3.01 9.57 2.86
C ALA A 45 3.79 10.34 1.78
N LYS A 46 5.05 9.99 1.50
CA LYS A 46 5.81 10.62 0.41
C LYS A 46 5.31 10.18 -0.97
N LEU A 47 4.71 9.00 -1.08
CA LEU A 47 4.20 8.45 -2.34
C LEU A 47 3.05 9.31 -2.90
N THR A 48 2.33 10.04 -2.04
CA THR A 48 1.24 10.94 -2.47
C THR A 48 1.73 12.20 -3.19
N ARG A 49 3.05 12.36 -3.35
CA ARG A 49 3.69 13.52 -4.02
C ARG A 49 4.37 13.12 -5.33
N VAL A 50 4.17 11.88 -5.77
CA VAL A 50 4.75 11.33 -6.99
C VAL A 50 3.91 11.79 -8.17
N ASP A 51 4.57 12.30 -9.20
CA ASP A 51 3.89 12.72 -10.42
C ASP A 51 3.56 11.50 -11.29
N ASP A 52 4.57 10.65 -11.53
CA ASP A 52 4.48 9.40 -12.29
C ASP A 52 5.22 8.26 -11.56
N PRO A 53 4.66 7.04 -11.47
CA PRO A 53 5.31 5.90 -10.80
C PRO A 53 6.67 5.51 -11.39
N VAL A 54 6.97 5.86 -12.65
CA VAL A 54 8.29 5.60 -13.25
C VAL A 54 9.43 6.36 -12.57
N ASP A 55 9.12 7.42 -11.82
CA ASP A 55 10.09 8.22 -11.08
C ASP A 55 10.50 7.57 -9.74
N LEU A 56 9.85 6.46 -9.36
CA LEU A 56 10.14 5.75 -8.12
C LEU A 56 11.38 4.86 -8.27
N ASN A 57 12.22 4.86 -7.23
CA ASN A 57 13.27 3.86 -7.07
C ASN A 57 12.70 2.53 -6.59
N ASP A 58 13.47 1.43 -6.70
CA ASP A 58 13.06 0.07 -6.32
C ASP A 58 12.44 -0.04 -4.92
N LYS A 59 12.98 0.69 -3.93
CA LYS A 59 12.44 0.66 -2.57
C LYS A 59 11.08 1.32 -2.46
N ASP A 60 10.86 2.40 -3.22
CA ASP A 60 9.59 3.12 -3.24
C ASP A 60 8.57 2.44 -4.16
N LEU A 61 9.01 1.76 -5.23
CA LEU A 61 8.18 0.84 -6.02
C LEU A 61 7.62 -0.27 -5.14
N TRP A 62 8.49 -0.93 -4.34
CA TRP A 62 8.04 -1.96 -3.39
C TRP A 62 7.02 -1.42 -2.38
N ARG A 63 7.24 -0.20 -1.86
CA ARG A 63 6.30 0.44 -0.92
C ARG A 63 4.98 0.82 -1.59
N ALA A 64 5.03 1.30 -2.83
CA ALA A 64 3.84 1.60 -3.62
C ALA A 64 3.02 0.31 -3.86
N TRP A 65 3.69 -0.77 -4.25
CA TRP A 65 3.07 -2.09 -4.43
C TRP A 65 2.37 -2.56 -3.15
N LEU A 66 3.07 -2.48 -2.00
CA LEU A 66 2.50 -2.83 -0.69
C LEU A 66 1.30 -1.96 -0.32
N LEU A 67 1.38 -0.65 -0.56
CA LEU A 67 0.33 0.29 -0.22
C LEU A 67 -0.92 0.07 -1.06
N LEU A 68 -0.78 -0.08 -2.38
CA LEU A 68 -1.89 -0.34 -3.29
C LEU A 68 -2.57 -1.66 -2.97
N THR A 69 -1.79 -2.71 -2.75
CA THR A 69 -2.30 -4.02 -2.33
C THR A 69 -3.05 -3.91 -0.99
N ALA A 70 -2.50 -3.20 0.00
CA ALA A 70 -3.16 -2.99 1.29
C ALA A 70 -4.46 -2.18 1.19
N LEU A 71 -4.62 -1.37 0.15
CA LEU A 71 -5.83 -0.61 -0.16
C LEU A 71 -6.85 -1.42 -0.98
N GLY A 72 -6.50 -2.61 -1.46
CA GLY A 72 -7.39 -3.44 -2.27
C GLY A 72 -7.29 -3.22 -3.78
N HIS A 73 -6.25 -2.52 -4.24
CA HIS A 73 -5.99 -2.32 -5.67
C HIS A 73 -4.97 -3.32 -6.20
N ASP A 74 -5.07 -3.59 -7.49
CA ASP A 74 -4.02 -4.26 -8.25
C ASP A 74 -2.90 -3.24 -8.58
N PRO A 75 -1.65 -3.46 -8.12
CA PRO A 75 -0.54 -2.56 -8.43
C PRO A 75 -0.25 -2.41 -9.93
N ILE A 76 -0.53 -3.43 -10.74
CA ILE A 76 -0.26 -3.40 -12.19
C ILE A 76 -1.16 -2.35 -12.87
N GLU A 77 -2.42 -2.22 -12.45
CA GLU A 77 -3.35 -1.20 -12.95
C GLU A 77 -2.90 0.23 -12.62
N TRP A 78 -1.98 0.37 -11.66
CA TRP A 78 -1.37 1.64 -11.23
C TRP A 78 0.04 1.85 -11.79
N GLY A 79 0.47 1.01 -12.72
CA GLY A 79 1.80 1.11 -13.35
C GLY A 79 2.94 0.59 -12.49
N ILE A 80 2.66 -0.24 -11.47
CA ILE A 80 3.67 -0.86 -10.61
C ILE A 80 3.69 -2.37 -10.91
N ASP A 81 4.74 -2.83 -11.58
CA ASP A 81 4.93 -4.24 -11.94
C ASP A 81 5.28 -5.10 -10.72
N ASP A 82 4.99 -6.41 -10.80
CA ASP A 82 5.37 -7.39 -9.78
C ASP A 82 6.89 -7.54 -9.62
N SER A 83 7.70 -7.08 -10.58
CA SER A 83 9.15 -6.95 -10.42
C SER A 83 9.57 -6.01 -9.29
N ALA A 84 8.66 -5.18 -8.77
CA ALA A 84 8.89 -4.36 -7.57
C ALA A 84 8.92 -5.20 -6.28
N VAL A 85 8.41 -6.44 -6.34
CA VAL A 85 8.36 -7.37 -5.21
C VAL A 85 9.67 -8.15 -5.13
N PRO A 86 10.32 -8.24 -3.96
CA PRO A 86 11.51 -9.10 -3.82
C PRO A 86 11.20 -10.56 -4.13
N ASP A 87 12.04 -11.22 -4.93
CA ASP A 87 11.84 -12.59 -5.46
C ASP A 87 11.57 -13.68 -4.41
N PHE A 88 11.94 -13.44 -3.15
CA PHE A 88 11.70 -14.39 -2.04
C PHE A 88 10.30 -14.28 -1.43
N ILE A 89 9.48 -13.32 -1.87
CA ILE A 89 8.11 -13.12 -1.39
C ILE A 89 7.14 -13.89 -2.28
N ASP A 90 6.27 -14.68 -1.64
CA ASP A 90 5.10 -15.28 -2.30
C ASP A 90 4.04 -14.18 -2.49
N ILE A 91 3.90 -13.70 -3.73
CA ILE A 91 2.96 -12.63 -4.08
C ILE A 91 1.51 -13.01 -3.76
N PRO A 92 0.97 -14.16 -4.25
CA PRO A 92 -0.39 -14.57 -3.91
C PRO A 92 -0.68 -14.65 -2.40
N ASP A 93 0.23 -15.20 -1.60
CA ASP A 93 0.05 -15.26 -0.14
C ASP A 93 0.05 -13.87 0.48
N LEU A 94 0.99 -13.02 0.09
CA LEU A 94 1.10 -11.67 0.65
C LEU A 94 -0.12 -10.81 0.30
N GLN A 95 -0.59 -10.85 -0.95
CA GLN A 95 -1.81 -10.17 -1.37
C GLN A 95 -2.99 -10.61 -0.52
N LYS A 96 -3.19 -11.93 -0.38
CA LYS A 96 -4.25 -12.49 0.46
C LYS A 96 -4.18 -11.96 1.89
N ARG A 97 -2.99 -11.94 2.50
CA ARG A 97 -2.80 -11.50 3.89
C ARG A 97 -2.99 -10.00 4.09
N LEU A 98 -2.62 -9.17 3.12
CA LEU A 98 -2.80 -7.71 3.19
C LEU A 98 -4.27 -7.26 3.08
N LEU A 99 -5.08 -8.05 2.38
CA LEU A 99 -6.51 -7.79 2.19
C LEU A 99 -7.38 -8.22 3.37
N LEU A 100 -6.89 -9.14 4.20
CA LEU A 100 -7.63 -9.60 5.37
C LEU A 100 -7.73 -8.47 6.42
N PRO A 101 -8.92 -8.23 7.00
CA PRO A 101 -9.04 -7.43 8.20
C PRO A 101 -8.08 -7.98 9.25
N ARG A 102 -7.52 -7.10 10.09
CA ARG A 102 -6.72 -7.54 11.23
C ARG A 102 -7.59 -8.50 12.05
N MET A 103 -7.26 -9.79 12.06
CA MET A 103 -7.86 -10.70 13.02
C MET A 103 -7.31 -10.30 14.36
N ASP A 104 -8.05 -9.49 15.09
CA ASP A 104 -7.80 -9.26 16.51
C ASP A 104 -7.89 -10.62 17.19
N SER A 105 -6.75 -11.29 17.36
CA SER A 105 -6.65 -12.65 17.93
C SER A 105 -6.84 -12.63 19.45
N ASN A 106 -7.59 -11.66 19.98
CA ASN A 106 -7.92 -11.52 21.40
C ASN A 106 -9.43 -11.39 21.56
N HIS A 107 -10.13 -12.52 21.43
CA HIS A 107 -11.26 -12.81 22.32
C HIS A 107 -10.88 -14.10 23.04
N GLN A 108 -10.23 -13.97 24.20
CA GLN A 108 -10.22 -15.06 25.18
C GLN A 108 -11.68 -15.36 25.54
N PRO A 109 -12.09 -16.64 25.64
CA PRO A 109 -13.34 -16.97 26.30
C PRO A 109 -13.21 -16.56 27.76
N SER A 110 -14.10 -15.69 28.24
CA SER A 110 -14.26 -15.48 29.68
C SER A 110 -14.92 -16.74 30.24
N ASP A 111 -14.20 -17.47 31.08
CA ASP A 111 -14.78 -18.39 32.08
C ASP A 111 -15.58 -17.58 33.12
#